data_AF-A0AAW8YNI0-F1
#
_entry.id   AF-A0AAW8YNI0-F1
#
_cell.length_a   1.000
_cell.length_b   1.000
_cell.length_c   1.000
_cell.angle_alpha   90.00
_cell.angle_beta   90.00
_cell.angle_gamma   90.00
#
_symmetry.space_group_name_H-M   'P 1'
#
loop_
_entity.id
_entity.type
_entity.pdbx_description
1 polymer ?
#
loop_
_entity_poly.entity_id
_entity_poly.type
_entity_poly.pdbx_seq_one_letter_code
_entity_poly.pdbx_strand_id
1 'polypeptide(L)' 'MFLLWYFSCVLWLFPAVLIGHVVHSGLIGVAIFIAAIILQTWISGIAYLIKGGN' A
#
# COMPACT_ATOMS: atom_id res chain seq x y z
N MET A 1 6.11 13.74 4.39
CA MET A 1 6.08 12.48 3.61
C MET A 1 5.20 11.42 4.28
N PHE A 2 5.26 11.27 5.61
CA PHE A 2 4.46 10.30 6.37
C PHE A 2 2.94 10.40 6.16
N LEU A 3 2.39 11.62 6.10
CA LEU A 3 0.93 11.85 5.97
C LEU A 3 0.39 11.44 4.58
N LEU A 4 1.16 11.64 3.52
CA LEU A 4 0.86 11.19 2.15
C LEU A 4 0.95 9.66 2.00
N TRP A 5 1.94 9.06 2.68
CA TRP A 5 2.09 7.61 2.74
C TRP A 5 0.90 6.97 3.48
N TYR A 6 0.51 7.53 4.63
CA TYR A 6 -0.65 7.08 5.40
C TYR A 6 -1.96 7.19 4.60
N PHE A 7 -2.21 8.32 3.93
CA PHE A 7 -3.40 8.47 3.08
C PHE A 7 -3.45 7.47 1.93
N SER A 8 -2.30 7.16 1.31
CA SER A 8 -2.24 6.14 0.27
C SER A 8 -2.50 4.73 0.83
N CYS A 9 -2.03 4.42 2.03
CA CYS A 9 -2.31 3.14 2.70
C CYS A 9 -3.81 2.98 2.96
N VAL A 10 -4.49 4.03 3.45
CA VAL A 10 -5.94 4.00 3.69
C VAL A 10 -6.72 3.87 2.38
N LEU A 11 -6.27 4.53 1.31
CA LEU A 11 -6.87 4.43 -0.02
C LEU A 11 -6.83 2.98 -0.55
N TRP A 12 -5.73 2.25 -0.30
CA TRP A 12 -5.56 0.86 -0.73
C TRP A 12 -6.45 -0.14 0.02
N LEU A 13 -7.02 0.25 1.15
CA LEU A 13 -7.90 -0.59 1.95
C LEU A 13 -9.23 -0.86 1.22
N PHE A 14 -9.76 0.14 0.51
CA PHE A 14 -11.00 0.03 -0.25
C PHE A 14 -10.93 -0.99 -1.40
N PRO A 15 -9.96 -0.94 -2.34
CA PRO A 15 -9.84 -1.93 -3.41
C PRO A 15 -9.46 -3.31 -2.87
N ALA A 16 -8.67 -3.41 -1.80
CA ALA A 16 -8.34 -4.69 -1.18
C ALA A 16 -9.57 -5.41 -0.61
N VAL A 17 -10.44 -4.67 0.08
CA VAL A 17 -11.72 -5.20 0.58
C VAL A 17 -12.64 -5.57 -0.59
N LEU A 18 -12.69 -4.75 -1.63
CA LEU A 18 -13.50 -5.04 -2.82
C LEU A 18 -13.06 -6.33 -3.53
N ILE A 19 -11.75 -6.52 -3.71
CA ILE A 19 -11.18 -7.73 -4.33
C ILE A 19 -11.39 -8.95 -3.43
N GLY A 20 -11.15 -8.82 -2.12
CA GLY A 20 -11.40 -9.90 -1.17
C GLY A 20 -12.86 -10.33 -1.13
N HIS A 21 -13.79 -9.37 -1.26
CA HIS A 21 -15.22 -9.64 -1.36
C HIS A 21 -15.58 -10.34 -2.69
N VAL A 22 -15.07 -9.85 -3.82
CA VAL A 22 -15.30 -10.47 -5.15
C VAL A 22 -14.79 -11.91 -5.19
N VAL A 23 -13.64 -12.18 -4.58
CA VAL A 23 -13.03 -13.52 -4.55
C VAL A 23 -13.63 -14.41 -3.43
N HIS A 24 -14.61 -13.89 -2.69
CA HIS A 24 -15.23 -14.56 -1.53
C HIS A 24 -14.20 -15.05 -0.49
N SER A 25 -13.05 -14.38 -0.46
CA SER A 25 -11.90 -14.77 0.35
C SER A 25 -11.23 -13.51 0.88
N GLY A 26 -11.56 -13.18 2.13
CA GLY A 26 -10.95 -12.05 2.84
C GLY A 26 -9.42 -12.16 2.91
N LEU A 27 -8.88 -13.38 2.91
CA LEU A 27 -7.44 -13.64 2.95
C LEU A 27 -6.72 -13.10 1.70
N ILE A 28 -7.35 -13.17 0.54
CA ILE A 28 -6.79 -12.67 -0.73
C ILE A 28 -6.80 -11.14 -0.74
N GLY A 29 -7.87 -10.52 -0.24
CA GLY A 29 -7.92 -9.06 -0.06
C GLY A 29 -6.82 -8.57 0.88
N VAL A 30 -6.61 -9.24 2.02
CA VAL A 30 -5.55 -8.91 2.97
C VAL A 30 -4.15 -9.09 2.36
N ALA A 31 -3.91 -10.16 1.59
CA ALA A 31 -2.64 -10.38 0.93
C ALA A 31 -2.30 -9.26 -0.08
N ILE A 32 -3.29 -8.85 -0.89
CA ILE A 32 -3.15 -7.75 -1.86
C ILE A 32 -2.89 -6.42 -1.14
N PHE A 33 -3.59 -6.17 -0.03
CA PHE A 33 -3.36 -4.99 0.79
C PHE A 33 -1.92 -4.92 1.30
N ILE A 34 -1.44 -6.00 1.93
CA ILE A 34 -0.07 -6.06 2.47
C ILE A 34 0.97 -5.88 1.34
N ALA A 35 0.76 -6.52 0.19
CA ALA A 35 1.64 -6.36 -0.96
C ALA A 35 1.72 -4.90 -1.44
N ALA A 36 0.59 -4.19 -1.50
CA ALA A 36 0.56 -2.78 -1.89
C ALA A 36 1.29 -1.88 -0.88
N ILE A 37 1.16 -2.14 0.43
CA ILE A 37 1.86 -1.38 1.49
C ILE A 37 3.38 -1.56 1.37
N ILE A 38 3.86 -2.79 1.16
CA ILE A 38 5.28 -3.09 0.98
C ILE A 38 5.81 -2.35 -0.26
N LEU A 39 5.11 -2.44 -1.39
CA LEU A 39 5.50 -1.78 -2.63
C LEU A 39 5.59 -0.25 -2.44
N GLN A 40 4.60 0.33 -1.78
CA GLN A 40 4.52 1.76 -1.56
C GLN A 40 5.58 2.27 -0.57
N THR A 41 5.90 1.48 0.46
CA THR A 41 7.04 1.74 1.36
C THR A 41 8.35 1.72 0.58
N TRP A 42 8.51 0.77 -0.33
CA TRP A 42 9.73 0.63 -1.11
C TRP A 42 9.93 1.77 -2.10
N ILE A 43 8.86 2.16 -2.82
CA ILE A 43 8.87 3.33 -3.71
C ILE A 43 9.17 4.60 -2.90
N SER A 44 8.58 4.77 -1.71
CA SER A 44 8.86 5.91 -0.84
C SER A 44 10.31 5.93 -0.37
N GLY A 45 10.89 4.77 -0.04
CA GLY A 45 12.30 4.65 0.35
C GLY A 45 13.24 5.02 -0.79
N ILE A 46 12.99 4.49 -1.99
CA ILE A 46 13.77 4.84 -3.19
C ILE A 46 13.62 6.33 -3.53
N ALA A 47 12.41 6.88 -3.49
CA ALA A 47 12.18 8.30 -3.74
C ALA A 47 12.92 9.19 -2.72
N TYR A 48 13.00 8.76 -1.46
CA TYR A 48 13.78 9.45 -0.44
C TYR A 48 15.28 9.39 -0.72
N LEU A 49 15.81 8.23 -1.14
CA LEU A 49 17.21 8.06 -1.52
C LEU A 49 17.58 8.90 -2.76
N ILE A 50 16.73 8.90 -3.78
CA ILE A 50 16.92 9.67 -5.03
C ILE A 50 16.89 11.18 -4.76
N LYS A 51 16.02 11.63 -3.83
CA LYS A 51 15.92 13.05 -3.46
C LYS A 51 17.19 13.58 -2.77
N GLY A 52 18.14 12.70 -2.43
CA GLY A 52 19.30 13.04 -1.63
C GLY A 52 18.92 12.99 -0.17
N GLY A 53 19.23 11.86 0.47
CA GLY A 53 19.48 11.87 1.90
C GLY A 53 20.63 12.85 2.13
N ASN A 54 20.30 14.02 2.66
CA ASN A 54 21.27 15.06 2.99
C ASN A 54 22.36 14.52 3.93
#